data_AF-Q68YW2-F1
#
_entry.id   AF-Q68YW2-F1
#
_cell.length_a   1.000
_cell.length_b   1.000
_cell.length_c   1.000
_cell.angle_alpha   90.00
_cell.angle_beta   90.00
_cell.angle_gamma   90.00
#
_symmetry.space_group_name_H-M   'P 1'
#
loop_
_entity.id
_entity.type
_entity.pdbx_description
1 polymer ?
#
loop_
_entity_poly.entity_id
_entity_poly.type
_entity_poly.pdbx_seq_one_letter_code
_entity_poly.pdbx_strand_id
1 'polypeptide(L)' 'ALRFSARLRQPKETPLQEKYDYVETIIDLLEMREIAGAAIGVQGNGLNQEQRKRLTIGVELASKPELLMFL' A
#
# COMPACT_ATOMS: atom_id res chain seq x y z
N ALA A 1 -4.55 -0.48 -4.77
CA ALA A 1 -4.79 0.23 -3.49
C ALA A 1 -3.65 1.19 -3.12
N LEU A 2 -2.40 0.73 -3.00
CA LEU A 2 -1.28 1.57 -2.52
C LEU A 2 -1.03 2.83 -3.38
N ARG A 3 -0.89 2.70 -4.71
CA ARG A 3 -0.71 3.86 -5.62
C ARG A 3 -1.86 4.86 -5.53
N PHE A 4 -3.08 4.38 -5.31
CA PHE A 4 -4.25 5.23 -5.11
C PHE A 4 -4.16 6.01 -3.79
N SER A 5 -3.82 5.32 -2.70
CA SER A 5 -3.55 5.93 -1.38
C SER A 5 -2.46 7.00 -1.49
N ALA A 6 -1.29 6.65 -2.05
CA ALA A 6 -0.16 7.57 -2.19
C ALA A 6 -0.53 8.82 -3.00
N ARG A 7 -1.17 8.62 -4.17
CA ARG A 7 -1.58 9.73 -5.04
C ARG A 7 -2.50 10.74 -4.34
N LEU A 8 -3.45 10.26 -3.54
CA LEU A 8 -4.48 11.09 -2.91
C LEU A 8 -4.09 11.65 -1.54
N ARG A 9 -3.27 10.93 -0.76
CA ARG A 9 -2.96 11.29 0.63
C ARG A 9 -1.62 11.99 0.79
N GLN A 10 -0.67 11.79 -0.11
CA GLN A 10 0.60 12.54 -0.09
C GLN A 10 0.44 13.95 -0.67
N PRO A 11 1.26 14.94 -0.25
CA PRO A 11 1.22 16.33 -0.71
C PRO A 11 1.15 16.46 -2.23
N LYS A 12 0.47 17.50 -2.73
CA LYS A 12 0.25 17.70 -4.17
C LYS A 12 1.55 18.04 -4.90
N GLU A 13 2.48 18.65 -4.19
CA GLU A 13 3.78 19.13 -4.65
C GLU A 13 4.75 17.96 -4.90
N THR A 14 4.55 16.83 -4.21
CA THR A 14 5.35 15.62 -4.42
C THR A 14 5.11 15.08 -5.84
N PRO A 15 6.15 14.92 -6.68
CA PRO A 15 6.01 14.37 -8.02
C PRO A 15 5.36 12.99 -8.00
N LEU A 16 4.48 12.73 -8.98
CA LEU A 16 3.76 11.44 -9.04
C LEU A 16 4.71 10.24 -9.09
N GLN A 17 5.85 10.39 -9.77
CA GLN A 17 6.87 9.36 -9.85
C GLN A 17 7.44 9.03 -8.47
N GLU A 18 7.79 10.05 -7.66
CA GLU A 18 8.29 9.85 -6.30
C GLU A 18 7.25 9.13 -5.42
N LYS A 19 5.96 9.49 -5.56
CA LYS A 19 4.88 8.81 -4.85
C LYS A 19 4.82 7.32 -5.20
N TYR A 20 5.07 6.98 -6.46
CA TYR A 20 5.04 5.60 -6.94
C TYR A 20 6.31 4.83 -6.58
N ASP A 21 7.48 5.46 -6.64
CA ASP A 21 8.74 4.87 -6.19
C ASP A 21 8.66 4.52 -4.71
N TYR A 22 8.08 5.40 -3.89
CA TYR A 22 7.83 5.10 -2.49
C TYR A 22 6.87 3.91 -2.30
N VAL A 23 5.84 3.77 -3.15
CA VAL A 23 4.95 2.61 -3.11
C VAL A 23 5.70 1.31 -3.42
N GLU A 24 6.64 1.32 -4.36
CA GLU A 24 7.48 0.15 -4.63
C GLU A 24 8.31 -0.24 -3.40
N THR A 25 8.89 0.74 -2.70
CA THR A 25 9.60 0.51 -1.42
C THR A 25 8.69 -0.13 -0.37
N ILE A 26 7.42 0.29 -0.26
CA ILE A 26 6.46 -0.33 0.67
C ILE A 26 6.09 -1.77 0.26
N ILE A 27 6.00 -2.05 -1.05
CA ILE A 27 5.75 -3.40 -1.55
C ILE A 27 6.90 -4.34 -1.16
N ASP A 28 8.15 -3.88 -1.27
CA ASP A 28 9.32 -4.64 -0.84
C ASP A 28 9.37 -4.80 0.68
N LEU A 29 9.17 -3.71 1.42
CA LEU A 29 9.23 -3.70 2.89
C LEU A 29 8.25 -4.69 3.54
N LEU A 30 7.07 -4.84 2.94
CA LEU A 30 6.02 -5.75 3.45
C LEU A 30 6.02 -7.11 2.75
N GLU A 31 7.03 -7.40 1.93
CA GLU A 31 7.18 -8.65 1.18
C GLU A 31 5.93 -9.00 0.35
N MET A 32 5.34 -7.99 -0.31
CA MET A 32 4.07 -8.10 -1.02
C MET A 32 4.23 -8.34 -2.53
N ARG A 33 5.45 -8.62 -3.03
CA ARG A 33 5.72 -8.82 -4.46
C ARG A 33 4.84 -9.91 -5.08
N GLU A 34 4.69 -11.05 -4.39
CA GLU A 34 3.88 -12.18 -4.85
C GLU A 34 2.37 -11.87 -4.96
N ILE A 35 1.91 -10.80 -4.31
CA ILE A 35 0.51 -10.36 -4.34
C ILE A 35 0.33 -9.01 -5.06
N ALA A 36 1.42 -8.43 -5.58
CA ALA A 36 1.39 -7.15 -6.26
C ALA A 36 0.64 -7.30 -7.59
N GLY A 37 -0.60 -6.82 -7.64
CA GLY A 37 -1.49 -6.93 -8.81
C GLY A 37 -2.62 -7.94 -8.64
N ALA A 38 -2.67 -8.68 -7.53
CA ALA A 38 -3.82 -9.49 -7.18
C ALA A 38 -5.08 -8.63 -7.00
N ALA A 39 -6.22 -9.13 -7.47
CA ALA A 39 -7.50 -8.47 -7.24
C ALA A 39 -7.87 -8.48 -5.75
N ILE A 40 -8.23 -7.32 -5.21
CA ILE A 40 -8.68 -7.15 -3.83
C ILE A 40 -10.21 -7.24 -3.84
N GLY A 41 -10.81 -8.15 -3.07
CA GLY A 41 -12.27 -8.14 -2.90
C GLY A 41 -12.86 -9.42 -2.34
N VAL A 42 -12.95 -10.47 -3.15
CA VAL A 42 -13.89 -11.56 -2.86
C VAL A 42 -13.37 -12.45 -1.72
N GLN A 43 -14.22 -12.74 -0.73
CA GLN A 43 -13.92 -13.75 0.28
C GLN A 43 -13.87 -15.12 -0.41
N GLY A 44 -12.76 -15.85 -0.27
CA GLY A 44 -12.55 -17.15 -0.91
C GLY A 44 -11.77 -17.12 -2.25
N ASN A 45 -11.62 -15.96 -2.90
CA ASN A 45 -10.79 -15.79 -4.10
C ASN A 45 -9.98 -14.48 -4.00
N GLY A 46 -8.68 -14.58 -3.77
CA GLY A 46 -7.76 -13.44 -3.62
C GLY A 46 -6.87 -13.54 -2.40
N LEU A 47 -6.68 -12.43 -1.68
CA LEU A 47 -5.76 -12.36 -0.55
C LEU A 47 -6.23 -13.19 0.66
N ASN A 48 -5.32 -13.94 1.28
CA ASN A 48 -5.54 -14.60 2.56
C ASN A 48 -5.60 -13.57 3.72
N GLN A 49 -5.88 -14.01 4.95
CA GLN A 49 -5.99 -13.09 6.10
C GLN A 49 -4.71 -12.29 6.38
N GLU A 50 -3.55 -12.93 6.27
CA GLU A 50 -2.26 -12.30 6.53
C GLU A 50 -1.90 -11.26 5.44
N GLN A 51 -2.17 -11.60 4.18
CA GLN A 51 -2.00 -10.72 3.04
C GLN A 51 -2.94 -9.51 3.12
N ARG A 52 -4.17 -9.66 3.64
CA ARG A 52 -5.05 -8.52 3.92
C ARG A 52 -4.51 -7.63 5.03
N LYS A 53 -3.95 -8.20 6.11
CA LYS A 53 -3.30 -7.40 7.17
C LYS A 53 -2.13 -6.60 6.60
N ARG A 54 -1.25 -7.24 5.81
CA ARG A 54 -0.14 -6.56 5.10
C ARG A 54 -0.65 -5.47 4.16
N LEU A 55 -1.71 -5.74 3.40
CA LEU A 55 -2.31 -4.74 2.53
C LEU A 55 -2.82 -3.52 3.31
N THR A 56 -3.53 -3.71 4.43
CA THR A 56 -4.01 -2.60 5.26
C THR A 56 -2.86 -1.76 5.78
N ILE A 57 -1.81 -2.40 6.31
CA ILE A 57 -0.58 -1.72 6.76
C ILE A 57 0.07 -0.95 5.61
N GLY A 58 0.20 -1.57 4.44
CA GLY A 58 0.80 -0.97 3.26
C GLY A 58 0.01 0.22 2.71
N VAL A 59 -1.32 0.20 2.82
CA VAL A 59 -2.17 1.32 2.44
C VAL A 59 -1.89 2.53 3.33
N GLU A 60 -1.80 2.33 4.65
CA GLU A 60 -1.48 3.39 5.61
C GLU A 60 -0.05 3.92 5.41
N LEU A 61 0.93 3.04 5.29
CA LEU A 61 2.32 3.43 5.00
C LEU A 61 2.46 4.21 3.70
N ALA A 62 1.78 3.79 2.62
CA ALA A 62 1.82 4.47 1.33
C ALA A 62 1.35 5.94 1.37
N SER A 63 0.62 6.35 2.42
CA SER A 63 0.27 7.76 2.64
C SER A 63 1.45 8.63 3.09
N LYS A 64 2.59 8.02 3.45
CA LYS A 64 3.78 8.67 4.02
C LYS A 64 3.43 9.54 5.24
N PRO A 65 2.79 8.96 6.28
CA PRO A 65 2.33 9.74 7.42
C PRO A 65 3.49 10.21 8.30
N GLU A 66 3.33 11.34 8.98
CA GLU A 66 4.30 11.83 9.97
C GLU A 66 4.29 10.97 11.25
N LEU A 67 3.15 10.37 11.57
CA LEU A 67 2.95 9.46 12.70
C LEU A 67 2.14 8.25 12.25
N LEU A 68 2.60 7.05 12.58
CA LEU A 68 1.94 5.79 12.25
C LEU A 68 1.41 5.12 13.51
N MET A 69 0.11 4.79 13.54
CA MET A 69 -0.56 4.10 14.65
C MET A 69 -1.36 2.92 14.13
N PHE A 70 -1.21 1.75 14.75
CA PHE A 70 -2.00 0.54 14.47
C PHE A 70 -2.79 0.18 15.74
N LEU A 71 -4.12 0.01 15.61
CA LEU A 71 -5.05 -0.43 16.66
C LEU A 71 -5.52 -1.86 16.41
#